data_AF-A0A0C2W9P3-F1
#
_entry.id   AF-A0A0C2W9P3-F1
#
_cell.length_a   1.000
_cell.length_b   1.000
_cell.length_c   1.000
_cell.angle_alpha   90.00
_cell.angle_beta   90.00
_cell.angle_gamma   90.00
#
_symmetry.space_group_name_H-M   'P 1'
#
loop_
_entity.id
_entity.type
_entity.pdbx_description
1 polymer ?
#
loop_
_entity_poly.entity_id
_entity_poly.type
_entity_poly.pdbx_seq_one_letter_code
_entity_poly.pdbx_strand_id
1 'polypeptide(L)'
;MVRTVTKRNRPSLLYSLAHQLRKVLPNVYGVQHVPCLTGTRQKTLAAISKWANEKIDARPIFLLLDVAGSGKSTVAKHMANQWTREKRLLARYFFSRDTATTMSTDSFCSTIADALIAHDERFKVPMEVFKRRPDFGLLSFEELFNGLVINPLEELNRDAILIIDALDECDNEHGSRDKLLNALCSQQYPSSRLHILATGRPELDIK
;
A
#
# COMPACT_ATOMS: atom_id res chain seq x y z
N MET A 1 -11.79 -11.62 -57.11
CA MET A 1 -10.58 -12.09 -56.41
C MET A 1 -10.08 -10.95 -55.52
N VAL A 2 -10.53 -10.87 -54.27
CA VAL A 2 -10.16 -9.80 -53.32
C VAL A 2 -9.28 -10.41 -52.24
N ARG A 3 -8.03 -9.96 -52.13
CA ARG A 3 -7.10 -10.35 -51.06
C ARG A 3 -7.30 -9.42 -49.86
N THR A 4 -7.87 -9.93 -48.77
CA THR A 4 -7.84 -9.27 -47.46
C THR A 4 -6.54 -9.60 -46.75
N VAL A 5 -5.70 -8.58 -46.50
CA VAL A 5 -4.50 -8.67 -45.66
C VAL A 5 -4.93 -8.45 -44.21
N THR A 6 -5.03 -9.53 -43.43
CA THR A 6 -5.17 -9.44 -41.98
C THR A 6 -3.81 -9.13 -41.35
N LYS A 7 -3.59 -7.88 -40.96
CA LYS A 7 -2.47 -7.51 -40.07
C LYS A 7 -2.67 -8.23 -38.74
N ARG A 8 -1.91 -9.32 -38.50
CA ARG A 8 -1.74 -9.91 -37.18
C ARG A 8 -1.07 -8.89 -36.28
N ASN A 9 -1.86 -8.26 -35.42
CA ASN A 9 -1.35 -7.37 -34.37
C ASN A 9 -0.65 -8.25 -33.33
N ARG A 10 0.69 -8.38 -33.39
CA ARG A 10 1.45 -9.02 -32.32
C ARG A 10 1.48 -8.04 -31.14
N PRO A 11 0.99 -8.40 -29.95
CA PRO A 11 1.19 -7.56 -28.76
C PRO A 11 2.68 -7.36 -28.55
N SER A 12 3.08 -6.13 -28.21
CA SER A 12 4.49 -5.78 -28.00
C SER A 12 5.10 -6.68 -26.92
N LEU A 13 6.40 -6.96 -27.02
CA LEU A 13 7.13 -7.76 -26.04
C LEU A 13 6.92 -7.24 -24.61
N LEU A 14 6.82 -5.91 -24.46
CA LEU A 14 6.51 -5.22 -23.20
C LEU A 14 5.13 -5.58 -22.63
N TYR A 15 4.11 -5.73 -23.49
CA TYR A 15 2.77 -6.12 -23.07
C TYR A 15 2.74 -7.59 -22.64
N SER A 16 3.44 -8.47 -23.37
CA SER A 16 3.60 -9.89 -22.99
C SER A 16 4.36 -10.04 -21.67
N LEU A 17 5.42 -9.25 -21.47
CA LEU A 17 6.22 -9.28 -20.25
C LEU A 17 5.44 -8.75 -19.04
N ALA A 18 4.71 -7.63 -19.19
CA ALA A 18 3.83 -7.11 -18.13
C ALA A 18 2.69 -8.07 -17.77
N HIS A 19 2.15 -8.78 -18.77
CA HIS A 19 1.15 -9.83 -18.57
C HIS A 19 1.75 -11.09 -17.92
N GLN A 20 3.00 -11.45 -18.22
CA GLN A 20 3.69 -12.57 -17.58
C GLN A 20 4.11 -12.24 -16.14
N LEU A 21 4.59 -11.02 -15.87
CA LEU A 21 4.91 -10.55 -14.51
C LEU A 21 3.67 -10.52 -13.61
N ARG A 22 2.48 -10.20 -14.18
CA ARG A 22 1.17 -10.33 -13.51
C ARG A 22 0.82 -11.73 -13.03
N LYS A 23 1.43 -12.78 -13.59
CA LYS A 23 1.18 -14.19 -13.22
C LYS A 23 2.20 -14.75 -12.24
N VAL A 24 3.34 -14.08 -12.03
CA VAL A 24 4.50 -14.62 -11.30
C VAL A 24 4.79 -13.87 -10.00
N LEU A 25 4.41 -12.59 -9.91
CA LEU A 25 4.53 -11.84 -8.67
C LEU A 25 3.19 -11.88 -7.93
N PRO A 26 3.17 -12.24 -6.62
CA PRO A 26 1.98 -12.05 -5.82
C PRO A 26 1.50 -10.61 -6.01
N ASN A 27 0.19 -10.42 -6.16
CA ASN A 27 -0.41 -9.14 -6.51
C ASN A 27 -0.46 -8.18 -5.31
N VAL A 28 0.65 -8.09 -4.57
CA VAL A 28 0.82 -7.26 -3.37
C VAL A 28 0.61 -5.79 -3.67
N TYR A 29 0.86 -5.38 -4.91
CA TYR A 29 0.66 -4.02 -5.37
C TYR A 29 -0.58 -3.86 -6.22
N GLY A 30 -1.63 -4.68 -6.14
CA GLY A 30 -2.90 -4.42 -6.85
C GLY A 30 -2.73 -3.92 -8.31
N VAL A 31 -1.89 -4.60 -9.11
CA VAL A 31 -1.48 -4.17 -10.47
C VAL A 31 -2.61 -4.30 -11.51
N GLN A 32 -3.71 -4.93 -11.13
CA GLN A 32 -4.95 -5.03 -11.90
C GLN A 32 -5.73 -3.71 -11.99
N HIS A 33 -5.57 -2.81 -11.01
CA HIS A 33 -6.32 -1.56 -10.96
C HIS A 33 -5.81 -0.54 -11.97
N VAL A 34 -6.75 0.25 -12.51
CA VAL A 34 -6.49 1.38 -13.41
C VAL A 34 -6.75 2.69 -12.66
N PRO A 35 -6.10 3.81 -13.01
CA PRO A 35 -6.35 5.10 -12.36
C PRO A 35 -7.71 5.68 -12.76
N CYS A 36 -8.19 6.69 -12.00
CA CYS A 36 -9.42 7.40 -12.33
C CYS A 36 -9.40 7.98 -13.74
N LEU A 37 -10.54 7.95 -14.42
CA LEU A 37 -10.74 8.65 -15.69
C LEU A 37 -10.65 10.16 -15.47
N THR A 38 -10.10 10.87 -16.46
CA THR A 38 -10.05 12.33 -16.46
C THR A 38 -11.44 12.91 -16.23
N GLY A 39 -11.56 13.88 -15.32
CA GLY A 39 -12.86 14.49 -14.98
C GLY A 39 -13.61 13.80 -13.84
N THR A 40 -13.26 12.57 -13.47
CA THR A 40 -13.96 11.81 -12.42
C THR A 40 -13.27 11.93 -11.06
N ARG A 41 -14.04 11.74 -9.97
CA ARG A 41 -13.54 11.69 -8.58
C ARG A 41 -12.68 12.89 -8.15
N GLN A 42 -12.74 14.01 -8.87
CA GLN A 42 -11.88 15.20 -8.65
C GLN A 42 -11.93 15.71 -7.21
N LYS A 43 -13.13 15.79 -6.61
CA LYS A 43 -13.30 16.23 -5.22
C LYS A 43 -12.58 15.29 -4.24
N THR A 44 -12.70 13.97 -4.44
CA THR A 44 -12.02 12.96 -3.62
C THR A 44 -10.50 13.05 -3.78
N LEU A 45 -10.00 13.13 -5.02
CA LEU A 45 -8.57 13.26 -5.29
C LEU A 45 -7.97 14.54 -4.70
N ALA A 46 -8.70 15.65 -4.79
CA ALA A 46 -8.32 16.93 -4.20
C ALA A 46 -8.28 16.86 -2.66
N ALA A 47 -9.28 16.23 -2.03
CA ALA A 47 -9.30 16.04 -0.59
C ALA A 47 -8.13 15.19 -0.08
N ILE A 48 -7.82 14.08 -0.75
CA ILE A 48 -6.68 13.22 -0.40
C ILE A 48 -5.36 13.97 -0.62
N SER A 49 -5.23 14.70 -1.73
CA SER A 49 -4.01 15.50 -1.99
C SER A 49 -3.82 16.61 -0.96
N LYS A 50 -4.91 17.27 -0.54
CA LYS A 50 -4.86 18.28 0.52
C LYS A 50 -4.39 17.67 1.84
N TRP A 51 -5.05 16.59 2.27
CA TRP A 51 -4.69 15.84 3.48
C TRP A 51 -3.21 15.43 3.49
N ALA A 52 -2.70 14.83 2.41
CA ALA A 52 -1.31 14.38 2.35
C ALA A 52 -0.28 15.52 2.39
N ASN A 53 -0.69 16.77 2.21
CA ASN A 53 0.19 17.94 2.23
C ASN A 53 0.05 18.79 3.50
N GLU A 54 -0.91 18.48 4.37
CA GLU A 54 -1.09 19.15 5.65
C GLU A 54 0.00 18.69 6.63
N LYS A 55 0.80 19.64 7.13
CA LYS A 55 1.95 19.36 8.02
C LYS A 55 1.66 19.61 9.50
N ILE A 56 0.54 20.25 9.83
CA ILE A 56 0.19 20.71 11.18
C ILE A 56 -1.10 20.00 11.57
N ASP A 57 -1.11 19.31 12.71
CA ASP A 57 -2.27 18.59 13.28
C ASP A 57 -2.93 17.58 12.33
N ALA A 58 -2.20 17.12 11.32
CA ALA A 58 -2.73 16.20 10.33
C ALA A 58 -2.91 14.82 10.96
N ARG A 59 -4.14 14.30 10.88
CA ARG A 59 -4.40 12.89 11.19
C ARG A 59 -3.58 12.06 10.21
N PRO A 60 -2.71 11.14 10.66
CA PRO A 60 -1.80 10.43 9.76
C PRO A 60 -2.51 9.38 8.91
N ILE A 61 -3.82 9.19 9.06
CA ILE A 61 -4.60 8.20 8.32
C ILE A 61 -5.78 8.89 7.62
N PHE A 62 -5.88 8.68 6.31
CA PHE A 62 -7.06 8.98 5.51
C PHE A 62 -7.73 7.68 5.10
N LEU A 63 -8.98 7.48 5.52
CA LEU A 63 -9.74 6.28 5.24
C LEU A 63 -10.83 6.56 4.20
N LEU A 64 -10.70 5.95 3.02
CA LEU A 64 -11.69 6.01 1.95
C LEU A 64 -12.62 4.79 2.04
N LEU A 65 -13.73 4.95 2.77
CA LEU A 65 -14.76 3.91 2.92
C LEU A 65 -15.93 4.15 1.97
N ASP A 66 -16.36 3.08 1.31
CA ASP A 66 -17.51 3.11 0.38
C ASP A 66 -17.97 1.69 0.05
N VAL A 67 -19.08 1.55 -0.65
CA VAL A 67 -19.62 0.26 -1.11
C VAL A 67 -18.71 -0.43 -2.15
N ALA A 68 -18.94 -1.73 -2.36
CA ALA A 68 -18.27 -2.51 -3.39
C ALA A 68 -18.48 -1.89 -4.79
N GLY A 69 -17.45 -1.96 -5.64
CA GLY A 69 -17.55 -1.48 -7.03
C GLY A 69 -17.56 0.04 -7.20
N SER A 70 -17.49 0.84 -6.13
CA SER A 70 -17.49 2.31 -6.26
C SER A 70 -16.19 2.88 -6.84
N GLY A 71 -15.14 2.06 -6.96
CA GLY A 71 -13.85 2.47 -7.55
C GLY A 71 -12.85 3.04 -6.54
N LYS A 72 -12.90 2.64 -5.26
CA LYS A 72 -11.89 3.02 -4.26
C LYS A 72 -10.47 2.63 -4.67
N SER A 73 -10.27 1.41 -5.14
CA SER A 73 -8.95 0.95 -5.62
C SER A 73 -8.50 1.69 -6.88
N THR A 74 -9.43 2.20 -7.69
CA THR A 74 -9.14 3.10 -8.81
C THR A 74 -8.62 4.46 -8.32
N VAL A 75 -9.18 4.99 -7.22
CA VAL A 75 -8.68 6.19 -6.54
C VAL A 75 -7.31 5.93 -5.92
N ALA A 76 -7.13 4.84 -5.17
CA ALA A 76 -5.84 4.45 -4.60
C ALA A 76 -4.76 4.30 -5.69
N LYS A 77 -5.09 3.68 -6.82
CA LYS A 77 -4.19 3.56 -7.97
C LYS A 77 -3.85 4.92 -8.59
N HIS A 78 -4.81 5.85 -8.68
CA HIS A 78 -4.56 7.20 -9.17
C HIS A 78 -3.56 7.93 -8.27
N MET A 79 -3.80 7.91 -6.95
CA MET A 79 -2.92 8.53 -5.96
C MET A 79 -1.53 7.88 -5.94
N ALA A 80 -1.46 6.54 -6.04
CA ALA A 80 -0.19 5.82 -6.15
C ALA A 80 0.64 6.32 -7.33
N ASN A 81 0.03 6.41 -8.52
CA ASN A 81 0.73 6.90 -9.71
C ASN A 81 1.21 8.35 -9.54
N GLN A 82 0.42 9.21 -8.88
CA GLN A 82 0.80 10.58 -8.59
C GLN A 82 2.00 10.62 -7.62
N TRP A 83 1.89 10.00 -6.45
CA TRP A 83 2.93 10.04 -5.42
C TRP A 83 4.21 9.29 -5.78
N THR A 84 4.16 8.30 -6.66
CA THR A 84 5.37 7.71 -7.26
C THR A 84 6.13 8.75 -8.09
N ARG A 85 5.44 9.57 -8.90
CA ARG A 85 6.10 10.63 -9.69
C ARG A 85 6.67 11.73 -8.80
N GLU A 86 5.99 12.02 -7.69
CA GLU A 86 6.45 12.98 -6.67
C GLU A 86 7.57 12.41 -5.78
N LYS A 87 7.92 11.12 -5.90
CA LYS A 87 8.88 10.41 -5.02
C LYS A 87 8.50 10.45 -3.54
N ARG A 88 7.20 10.33 -3.26
CA ARG A 88 6.61 10.34 -1.91
C ARG A 88 5.95 9.02 -1.52
N LEU A 89 5.53 8.24 -2.51
CA LEU A 89 4.98 6.91 -2.27
C LEU A 89 6.12 5.97 -1.87
N LEU A 90 6.06 5.51 -0.63
CA LEU A 90 7.01 4.58 -0.06
C LEU A 90 6.67 3.15 -0.47
N ALA A 91 5.45 2.76 -0.18
CA ALA A 91 4.99 1.40 -0.30
C ALA A 91 3.49 1.39 -0.59
N ARG A 92 3.04 0.28 -1.17
CA ARG A 92 1.63 -0.05 -1.29
C ARG A 92 1.44 -1.49 -0.89
N TYR A 93 0.33 -1.78 -0.25
CA TYR A 93 -0.11 -3.14 0.04
C TYR A 93 -1.59 -3.28 -0.33
N PHE A 94 -1.92 -4.30 -1.09
CA PHE A 94 -3.28 -4.62 -1.50
C PHE A 94 -3.68 -5.92 -0.81
N PHE A 95 -4.68 -5.85 0.06
CA PHE A 95 -5.26 -7.05 0.65
C PHE A 95 -6.18 -7.73 -0.35
N SER A 96 -6.16 -9.06 -0.38
CA SER A 96 -7.04 -9.85 -1.23
C SER A 96 -7.27 -11.23 -0.68
N ARG A 97 -8.55 -11.59 -0.50
CA ARG A 97 -8.95 -12.93 -0.03
C ARG A 97 -8.57 -14.04 -1.00
N ASP A 98 -8.42 -13.70 -2.28
CA ASP A 98 -8.08 -14.66 -3.34
C ASP A 98 -6.56 -14.92 -3.44
N THR A 99 -5.74 -14.23 -2.63
CA THR A 99 -4.28 -14.30 -2.72
C THR A 99 -3.67 -14.61 -1.34
N ALA A 100 -3.16 -15.84 -1.16
CA ALA A 100 -2.62 -16.34 0.11
C ALA A 100 -1.57 -15.43 0.77
N THR A 101 -0.71 -14.79 -0.02
CA THR A 101 0.33 -13.89 0.51
C THR A 101 -0.21 -12.56 1.03
N THR A 102 -1.41 -12.16 0.62
CA THR A 102 -2.00 -10.85 0.91
C THR A 102 -3.39 -10.92 1.53
N MET A 103 -3.85 -12.11 1.91
CA MET A 103 -5.10 -12.25 2.66
C MET A 103 -4.91 -11.90 4.13
N SER A 104 -3.70 -12.09 4.69
CA SER A 104 -3.36 -11.80 6.09
C SER A 104 -2.27 -10.71 6.21
N THR A 105 -1.93 -10.37 7.45
CA THR A 105 -0.90 -9.39 7.79
C THR A 105 0.52 -9.98 7.83
N ASP A 106 0.69 -11.28 7.60
CA ASP A 106 1.97 -11.99 7.80
C ASP A 106 3.11 -11.43 6.94
N SER A 107 2.80 -11.01 5.70
CA SER A 107 3.78 -10.42 4.79
C SER A 107 3.78 -8.88 4.77
N PHE A 108 2.91 -8.25 5.57
CA PHE A 108 2.67 -6.80 5.51
C PHE A 108 3.94 -6.00 5.85
N CYS A 109 4.51 -6.23 7.03
CA CYS A 109 5.69 -5.48 7.49
C CYS A 109 6.93 -5.76 6.64
N SER A 110 7.16 -7.01 6.22
CA SER A 110 8.30 -7.36 5.37
C SER A 110 8.19 -6.75 3.97
N THR A 111 7.00 -6.76 3.36
CA THR A 111 6.76 -6.11 2.07
C THR A 111 7.07 -4.61 2.14
N ILE A 112 6.59 -3.93 3.19
CA ILE A 112 6.82 -2.48 3.35
C ILE A 112 8.32 -2.21 3.57
N ALA A 113 8.99 -3.03 4.38
CA ALA A 113 10.43 -2.93 4.61
C ALA A 113 11.25 -3.11 3.32
N ASP A 114 10.90 -4.08 2.48
CA ASP A 114 11.56 -4.30 1.19
C ASP A 114 11.34 -3.11 0.24
N ALA A 115 10.13 -2.53 0.24
CA ALA A 115 9.83 -1.34 -0.55
C ALA A 115 10.61 -0.11 -0.06
N LEU A 116 10.77 0.07 1.27
CA LEU A 116 11.62 1.09 1.88
C LEU A 116 13.06 0.97 1.41
N ILE A 117 13.65 -0.22 1.52
CA ILE A 117 15.04 -0.49 1.11
C ILE A 117 15.23 -0.25 -0.39
N ALA A 118 14.28 -0.67 -1.22
CA ALA A 118 14.32 -0.45 -2.66
C ALA A 118 14.25 1.04 -3.04
N HIS A 119 13.61 1.86 -2.19
CA HIS A 119 13.54 3.31 -2.39
C HIS A 119 14.81 4.04 -1.89
N ASP A 120 15.37 3.63 -0.75
CA ASP A 120 16.59 4.21 -0.17
C ASP A 120 17.35 3.14 0.63
N GLU A 121 18.52 2.73 0.13
CA GLU A 121 19.30 1.64 0.75
C GLU A 121 19.70 1.92 2.20
N ARG A 122 19.68 3.17 2.65
CA ARG A 122 19.96 3.53 4.05
C ARG A 122 19.01 2.88 5.06
N PHE A 123 17.79 2.52 4.65
CA PHE A 123 16.86 1.80 5.51
C PHE A 123 17.34 0.38 5.85
N LYS A 124 18.21 -0.21 5.03
CA LYS A 124 18.62 -1.61 5.17
C LYS A 124 19.33 -1.89 6.48
N VAL A 125 20.30 -1.05 6.86
CA VAL A 125 21.11 -1.25 8.07
C VAL A 125 20.25 -1.31 9.35
N PRO A 126 19.42 -0.31 9.67
CA PRO A 126 18.63 -0.35 10.91
C PRO A 126 17.64 -1.52 10.94
N MET A 127 17.03 -1.88 9.79
CA MET A 127 16.14 -3.02 9.70
C MET A 127 16.86 -4.36 9.91
N GLU A 128 18.05 -4.55 9.34
CA GLU A 128 18.84 -5.77 9.55
C GLU A 128 19.35 -5.90 10.97
N VAL A 129 19.68 -4.78 11.64
CA VAL A 129 19.99 -4.77 13.07
C VAL A 129 18.77 -5.20 13.88
N PHE A 130 17.58 -4.68 13.58
CA PHE A 130 16.34 -5.07 14.23
C PHE A 130 16.02 -6.57 14.04
N LYS A 131 16.22 -7.10 12.83
CA LYS A 131 16.00 -8.54 12.53
C LYS A 131 16.97 -9.48 13.25
N ARG A 132 18.14 -9.01 13.68
CA ARG A 132 19.14 -9.82 14.41
C ARG A 132 18.85 -10.00 15.89
N ARG A 133 17.77 -9.39 16.40
CA ARG A 133 17.38 -9.56 17.80
C ARG A 133 17.11 -11.05 18.11
N PRO A 134 17.59 -11.58 19.24
CA PRO A 134 17.35 -12.98 19.61
C PRO A 134 15.87 -13.35 19.73
N ASP A 135 15.02 -12.38 20.08
CA ASP A 135 13.58 -12.53 20.28
C ASP A 135 12.74 -12.18 19.04
N PHE A 136 13.37 -11.93 17.88
CA PHE A 136 12.66 -11.42 16.68
C PHE A 136 11.42 -12.26 16.30
N GLY A 137 11.53 -13.59 16.38
CA GLY A 137 10.42 -14.50 16.06
C GLY A 137 9.27 -14.53 17.08
N LEU A 138 9.43 -13.85 18.21
CA LEU A 138 8.42 -13.75 19.28
C LEU A 138 7.73 -12.38 19.33
N LEU A 139 8.17 -11.45 18.48
CA LEU A 139 7.65 -10.09 18.45
C LEU A 139 6.19 -10.05 18.00
N SER A 140 5.42 -9.17 18.62
CA SER A 140 4.07 -8.83 18.20
C SER A 140 4.07 -8.11 16.85
N PHE A 141 2.90 -8.06 16.20
CA PHE A 141 2.73 -7.31 14.97
C PHE A 141 3.10 -5.83 15.14
N GLU A 142 2.72 -5.21 16.26
CA GLU A 142 3.03 -3.81 16.54
C GLU A 142 4.54 -3.58 16.69
N GLU A 143 5.25 -4.46 17.39
CA GLU A 143 6.71 -4.39 17.50
C GLU A 143 7.39 -4.55 16.14
N LEU A 144 6.91 -5.48 15.31
CA LEU A 144 7.40 -5.66 13.94
C LEU A 144 7.13 -4.42 13.09
N PHE A 145 5.93 -3.85 13.16
CA PHE A 145 5.57 -2.63 12.42
C PHE A 145 6.42 -1.44 12.86
N ASN A 146 6.61 -1.24 14.16
CA ASN A 146 7.46 -0.17 14.67
C ASN A 146 8.92 -0.35 14.25
N GLY A 147 9.50 -1.53 14.46
CA GLY A 147 10.92 -1.77 14.17
C GLY A 147 11.26 -1.83 12.67
N LEU A 148 10.34 -2.30 11.83
CA LEU A 148 10.57 -2.42 10.39
C LEU A 148 10.05 -1.23 9.58
N VAL A 149 9.13 -0.41 10.10
CA VAL A 149 8.52 0.69 9.34
C VAL A 149 8.72 2.04 10.02
N ILE A 150 8.30 2.19 11.27
CA ILE A 150 8.26 3.49 11.95
C ILE A 150 9.65 3.97 12.36
N ASN A 151 10.37 3.19 13.17
CA ASN A 151 11.68 3.58 13.69
C ASN A 151 12.68 3.92 12.58
N PRO A 152 12.77 3.16 11.46
CA PRO A 152 13.67 3.52 10.35
C PRO A 152 13.31 4.86 9.68
N LEU A 153 12.02 5.22 9.60
CA LEU A 153 11.58 6.52 9.07
C LEU A 153 12.00 7.66 10.01
N GLU A 154 11.88 7.45 11.32
CA GLU A 154 12.29 8.41 12.34
C GLU A 154 13.80 8.62 12.35
N GLU A 155 14.58 7.54 12.38
CA GLU A 155 16.05 7.57 12.40
C GLU A 155 16.62 8.31 11.18
N LEU A 156 16.02 8.09 10.00
CA LEU A 156 16.47 8.75 8.77
C LEU A 156 15.78 10.09 8.51
N ASN A 157 14.91 10.58 9.40
CA ASN A 157 14.16 11.83 9.24
C ASN A 157 13.44 11.87 7.88
N ARG A 158 12.72 10.79 7.54
CA ARG A 158 12.05 10.59 6.25
C ARG A 158 10.54 10.58 6.39
N ASP A 159 9.88 11.50 5.68
CA ASP A 159 8.44 11.49 5.52
C ASP A 159 8.05 10.53 4.39
N ALA A 160 6.95 9.79 4.59
CA ALA A 160 6.54 8.71 3.70
C ALA A 160 5.01 8.64 3.56
N ILE A 161 4.56 8.16 2.40
CA ILE A 161 3.17 7.78 2.18
C ILE A 161 3.07 6.26 1.95
N LEU A 162 2.21 5.60 2.71
CA LEU A 162 1.80 4.21 2.55
C LEU A 162 0.36 4.16 2.02
N ILE A 163 0.10 3.29 1.04
CA ILE A 163 -1.26 2.96 0.60
C ILE A 163 -1.61 1.55 1.05
N ILE A 164 -2.75 1.41 1.73
CA ILE A 164 -3.36 0.12 2.08
C ILE A 164 -4.68 0.01 1.31
N ASP A 165 -4.75 -0.86 0.32
CA ASP A 165 -5.92 -1.01 -0.53
C ASP A 165 -6.73 -2.26 -0.14
N ALA A 166 -8.05 -2.14 -0.13
CA ALA A 166 -9.01 -3.18 0.24
C ALA A 166 -8.80 -3.75 1.66
N LEU A 167 -8.64 -2.89 2.66
CA LEU A 167 -8.43 -3.28 4.06
C LEU A 167 -9.51 -4.23 4.62
N ASP A 168 -10.75 -4.15 4.12
CA ASP A 168 -11.85 -5.08 4.46
C ASP A 168 -11.63 -6.53 3.96
N GLU A 169 -10.71 -6.71 3.01
CA GLU A 169 -10.27 -8.01 2.50
C GLU A 169 -9.11 -8.60 3.30
N CYS A 170 -8.52 -7.86 4.24
CA CYS A 170 -7.67 -8.45 5.26
C CYS A 170 -8.53 -9.40 6.08
N ASP A 171 -8.16 -10.67 6.07
CA ASP A 171 -8.70 -11.67 6.94
C ASP A 171 -8.51 -11.23 8.40
N ASN A 172 -9.48 -11.57 9.25
CA ASN A 172 -9.40 -11.35 10.68
C ASN A 172 -9.34 -12.68 11.46
N GLU A 173 -9.00 -13.78 10.81
CA GLU A 173 -8.56 -14.99 11.51
C GLU A 173 -7.47 -14.63 12.53
N HIS A 174 -7.65 -15.12 13.76
CA HIS A 174 -6.76 -14.88 14.90
C HIS A 174 -6.50 -13.39 15.24
N GLY A 175 -7.42 -12.49 14.87
CA GLY A 175 -7.32 -11.05 15.17
C GLY A 175 -6.21 -10.33 14.40
N SER A 176 -5.81 -10.83 13.24
CA SER A 176 -4.72 -10.26 12.43
C SER A 176 -5.05 -8.85 11.94
N ARG A 177 -6.28 -8.60 11.47
CA ARG A 177 -6.74 -7.26 11.10
C ARG A 177 -6.83 -6.33 12.31
N ASP A 178 -7.31 -6.82 13.45
CA ASP A 178 -7.36 -6.03 14.69
C ASP A 178 -5.97 -5.57 15.12
N LYS A 179 -4.96 -6.45 15.05
CA LYS A 179 -3.56 -6.10 15.32
C LYS A 179 -3.03 -5.03 14.37
N LEU A 180 -3.35 -5.12 13.08
CA LEU A 180 -3.00 -4.09 12.10
C LEU A 180 -3.68 -2.76 12.44
N LEU A 181 -4.99 -2.75 12.66
CA LEU A 181 -5.73 -1.54 12.99
C LEU A 181 -5.17 -0.87 14.25
N ASN A 182 -4.88 -1.65 15.30
CA ASN A 182 -4.27 -1.15 16.54
C ASN A 182 -2.90 -0.52 16.28
N ALA A 183 -2.03 -1.19 15.51
CA ALA A 183 -0.71 -0.66 15.17
C ALA A 183 -0.78 0.60 14.31
N LEU A 184 -1.76 0.73 13.41
CA LEU A 184 -1.99 1.96 12.65
C LEU A 184 -2.51 3.08 13.56
N CYS A 185 -3.42 2.77 14.48
CA CYS A 185 -3.98 3.73 15.42
C CYS A 185 -2.96 4.25 16.43
N SER A 186 -1.99 3.42 16.85
CA SER A 186 -0.91 3.87 17.72
C SER A 186 0.01 4.90 17.06
N GLN A 187 -0.04 5.05 15.73
CA GLN A 187 0.68 6.09 14.99
C GLN A 187 -0.07 7.43 14.90
N GLN A 188 -1.23 7.60 15.54
CA GLN A 188 -2.04 8.83 15.43
C GLN A 188 -1.44 10.07 16.12
N TYR A 189 -0.22 9.97 16.66
CA TYR A 189 0.45 11.11 17.27
C TYR A 189 0.93 12.13 16.22
N PRO A 190 0.84 13.45 16.52
CA PRO A 190 1.08 14.54 15.55
C PRO A 190 2.52 14.65 15.03
N SER A 191 3.43 13.75 15.44
CA SER A 191 4.81 13.66 14.98
C SER A 191 5.08 12.50 14.01
N SER A 192 4.04 11.77 13.56
CA SER A 192 4.25 10.65 12.65
C SER A 192 4.76 11.13 11.29
N ARG A 193 5.86 10.53 10.85
CA ARG A 193 6.42 10.74 9.50
C ARG A 193 5.68 9.94 8.43
N LEU A 194 4.76 9.07 8.83
CA LEU A 194 4.05 8.16 7.95
C LEU A 194 2.60 8.62 7.77
N HIS A 195 2.26 8.96 6.54
CA HIS A 195 0.88 9.18 6.11
C HIS A 195 0.33 7.91 5.46
N ILE A 196 -0.87 7.50 5.83
CA ILE A 196 -1.51 6.26 5.38
C ILE A 196 -2.81 6.60 4.66
N LEU A 197 -2.89 6.28 3.37
CA LEU A 197 -4.16 6.23 2.65
C LEU A 197 -4.65 4.78 2.69
N ALA A 198 -5.75 4.55 3.38
CA ALA A 198 -6.42 3.25 3.42
C ALA A 198 -7.74 3.28 2.64
N THR A 199 -8.07 2.20 1.95
CA THR A 199 -9.40 2.01 1.35
C THR A 199 -10.08 0.79 1.95
N GLY A 200 -11.41 0.80 1.99
CA GLY A 200 -12.15 -0.39 2.37
C GLY A 200 -13.67 -0.21 2.34
N ARG A 201 -14.38 -1.22 2.83
CA ARG A 201 -15.79 -1.10 3.20
C ARG A 201 -15.90 -0.75 4.68
N PRO A 202 -16.98 -0.06 5.10
CA PRO A 202 -17.30 0.03 6.52
C PRO A 202 -17.54 -1.38 7.08
N GLU A 203 -16.83 -1.71 8.16
CA GLU A 203 -16.97 -2.95 8.93
C GLU A 203 -17.09 -2.59 10.42
N LEU A 204 -17.41 -3.54 11.29
CA LEU A 204 -17.57 -3.23 12.73
C LEU A 204 -16.29 -2.68 13.39
N ASP A 205 -15.14 -3.12 12.91
CA ASP A 205 -13.79 -2.74 13.31
C ASP A 205 -13.17 -1.65 12.41
N ILE A 206 -13.73 -1.40 11.22
CA ILE A 206 -13.28 -0.36 10.28
C ILE A 206 -14.31 0.78 10.23
N LYS A 207 -14.07 1.84 11.00
CA LYS A 207 -14.99 2.98 11.18
C LYS A 207 -14.32 4.32 10.91
#